data_AF-A0A3R9IF49-F1
#
_entry.id   AF-A0A3R9IF49-F1
#
_cell.length_a   1.000
_cell.length_b   1.000
_cell.length_c   1.000
_cell.angle_alpha   90.00
_cell.angle_beta   90.00
_cell.angle_gamma   90.00
#
_symmetry.space_group_name_H-M   'P 1'
#
loop_
_entity.id
_entity.type
_entity.pdbx_description
1 polymer ?
#
loop_
_entity_poly.entity_id
_entity_poly.type
_entity_poly.pdbx_seq_one_letter_code
_entity_poly.pdbx_strand_id
1 'polypeptide(L)'
;MLKGNVFVMAGGDGVTTPYLNTIEKKVHKSTIVSILETENECNNIKEIQESEEESFSIWGYSERDNNLKGNPPKSGDIIFITKNNAAIYLVTVFKVIEAKGLDYIWADRKSWKYKLILKNVIRIFIPYPVGVDIEKWCEMHSFAPSLSKIQNINKIYKDSEIGFRHIIGRQLKTGAIQGALKIKIPEYDKTKEEKDMKMKDIEIVLSRLDAYCGLTHFECIVKEV
;
A
#
# COMPACT_ATOMS: atom_id res chain seq x y z
N MET A 1 -1.70 -13.71 -16.89
CA MET A 1 -2.02 -12.27 -17.05
C MET A 1 -2.66 -11.78 -15.77
N LEU A 2 -2.00 -10.87 -15.04
CA LEU A 2 -2.56 -10.28 -13.82
C LEU A 2 -3.80 -9.44 -14.17
N LYS A 3 -4.89 -9.61 -13.41
CA LYS A 3 -6.18 -8.93 -13.65
C LYS A 3 -6.46 -7.76 -12.68
N GLY A 4 -5.54 -7.49 -11.74
CA GLY A 4 -5.66 -6.45 -10.73
C GLY A 4 -5.19 -5.08 -11.21
N ASN A 5 -5.54 -4.04 -10.45
CA ASN A 5 -5.00 -2.70 -10.55
C ASN A 5 -3.98 -2.45 -9.42
N VAL A 6 -3.21 -1.37 -9.55
CA VAL A 6 -2.35 -0.87 -8.48
C VAL A 6 -2.90 0.44 -7.93
N PHE A 7 -2.87 0.58 -6.62
CA PHE A 7 -3.23 1.81 -5.92
C PHE A 7 -2.10 2.28 -5.01
N VAL A 8 -2.14 3.57 -4.69
CA VAL A 8 -1.38 4.16 -3.60
C VAL A 8 -2.36 4.81 -2.64
N MET A 9 -2.16 4.59 -1.34
CA MET A 9 -2.99 5.16 -0.28
C MET A 9 -2.12 5.81 0.78
N ALA A 10 -2.43 7.06 1.13
CA ALA A 10 -1.77 7.73 2.24
C ALA A 10 -2.16 7.08 3.58
N GLY A 11 -1.16 6.60 4.32
CA GLY A 11 -1.31 5.94 5.62
C GLY A 11 -1.69 6.89 6.76
N GLY A 12 -1.31 8.17 6.65
CA GLY A 12 -1.60 9.18 7.68
C GLY A 12 -1.16 8.74 9.07
N ASP A 13 -1.91 9.10 10.11
CA ASP A 13 -1.62 8.66 11.48
C ASP A 13 -2.06 7.22 11.75
N GLY A 14 -2.88 6.65 10.87
CA GLY A 14 -3.35 5.27 10.98
C GLY A 14 -2.21 4.25 10.95
N VAL A 15 -1.10 4.55 10.27
CA VAL A 15 0.08 3.66 10.27
C VAL A 15 1.05 3.92 11.42
N THR A 16 1.10 5.14 11.97
CA THR A 16 2.07 5.51 13.02
C THR A 16 1.53 5.31 14.42
N THR A 17 0.21 5.40 14.62
CA THR A 17 -0.41 5.29 15.93
C THR A 17 -0.65 3.82 16.26
N PRO A 18 0.05 3.22 17.26
CA PRO A 18 0.07 1.77 17.45
C PRO A 18 -1.31 1.12 17.59
N TYR A 19 -2.25 1.77 18.26
CA TYR A 19 -3.60 1.23 18.45
C TYR A 19 -4.53 1.42 17.24
N LEU A 20 -4.17 2.28 16.28
CA LEU A 20 -4.90 2.47 15.02
C LEU A 20 -4.29 1.68 13.85
N ASN A 21 -3.04 1.20 14.00
CA ASN A 21 -2.33 0.48 12.96
C ASN A 21 -2.82 -0.96 12.85
N THR A 22 -3.98 -1.13 12.22
CA THR A 22 -4.60 -2.41 11.90
C THR A 22 -3.91 -3.16 10.75
N ILE A 23 -2.84 -2.61 10.17
CA ILE A 23 -1.96 -3.35 9.26
C ILE A 23 -1.10 -4.31 10.08
N GLU A 24 -0.44 -3.80 11.12
CA GLU A 24 0.42 -4.59 12.01
C GLU A 24 -0.38 -5.26 13.15
N LYS A 25 -1.42 -4.58 13.67
CA LYS A 25 -2.33 -5.13 14.68
C LYS A 25 -3.54 -5.79 14.01
N LYS A 26 -3.33 -7.01 13.52
CA LYS A 26 -4.36 -7.79 12.82
C LYS A 26 -5.61 -7.99 13.67
N VAL A 27 -6.76 -8.07 13.00
CA VAL A 27 -8.08 -8.34 13.61
C VAL A 27 -8.42 -9.81 13.42
N HIS A 28 -8.83 -10.50 14.48
CA HIS A 28 -9.17 -11.91 14.42
C HIS A 28 -10.36 -12.18 13.49
N LYS A 29 -10.27 -13.30 12.74
CA LYS A 29 -11.32 -13.80 11.85
C LYS A 29 -12.67 -13.87 12.56
N SER A 30 -12.70 -14.46 13.76
CA SER A 30 -13.91 -14.61 14.57
C SER A 30 -14.58 -13.27 14.88
N THR A 31 -13.81 -12.23 15.15
CA THR A 31 -14.32 -10.88 15.39
C THR A 31 -14.95 -10.28 14.13
N ILE A 32 -14.28 -10.42 12.97
CA ILE A 32 -14.81 -9.92 11.69
C ILE A 32 -16.11 -10.65 11.34
N VAL A 33 -16.14 -11.97 11.45
CA VAL A 33 -17.31 -12.80 11.15
C VAL A 33 -18.48 -12.43 12.05
N SER A 34 -18.27 -12.35 13.37
CA SER A 34 -19.33 -12.00 14.34
C SER A 34 -19.98 -10.65 14.06
N ILE A 35 -19.18 -9.66 13.64
CA ILE A 35 -19.69 -8.33 13.26
C ILE A 35 -20.54 -8.43 11.97
N LEU A 36 -20.04 -9.14 10.95
CA LEU A 36 -20.77 -9.31 9.69
C LEU A 36 -22.08 -10.09 9.87
N GLU A 37 -22.12 -11.08 10.77
CA GLU A 37 -23.34 -11.80 11.14
C GLU A 37 -24.37 -10.86 11.77
N THR A 38 -23.93 -10.00 12.69
CA THR A 38 -24.80 -9.02 13.36
C THR A 38 -25.36 -7.98 12.38
N GLU A 39 -24.64 -7.67 11.30
CA GLU A 39 -25.06 -6.74 10.24
C GLU A 39 -25.81 -7.40 9.08
N ASN A 40 -26.06 -8.73 9.14
CA ASN A 40 -26.68 -9.52 8.07
C ASN A 40 -25.91 -9.50 6.72
N GLU A 41 -24.58 -9.34 6.76
CA GLU A 41 -23.69 -9.29 5.60
C GLU A 41 -23.22 -10.70 5.17
N CYS A 42 -24.15 -11.64 5.05
CA CYS A 42 -23.87 -13.08 4.89
C CYS A 42 -23.00 -13.44 3.67
N ASN A 43 -23.11 -12.65 2.59
CA ASN A 43 -22.30 -12.85 1.37
C ASN A 43 -20.81 -12.64 1.62
N ASN A 44 -20.44 -11.85 2.64
CA ASN A 44 -19.05 -11.56 2.96
C ASN A 44 -18.39 -12.66 3.80
N ILE A 45 -19.19 -13.39 4.59
CA ILE A 45 -18.73 -14.33 5.62
C ILE A 45 -18.05 -15.55 5.03
N LYS A 46 -18.65 -16.18 4.01
CA LYS A 46 -18.20 -17.48 3.47
C LYS A 46 -16.71 -17.47 3.09
N GLU A 47 -16.28 -16.51 2.28
CA GLU A 47 -14.88 -16.42 1.83
C GLU A 47 -13.91 -16.14 3.00
N ILE A 48 -14.34 -15.40 4.03
CA ILE A 48 -13.50 -15.11 5.20
C ILE A 48 -13.36 -16.35 6.08
N GLN A 49 -14.43 -17.15 6.22
CA GLN A 49 -14.41 -18.41 6.97
C GLN A 49 -13.57 -19.49 6.27
N GLU A 50 -13.65 -19.56 4.94
CA GLU A 50 -12.90 -20.53 4.11
C GLU A 50 -11.40 -20.20 4.02
N SER A 51 -10.98 -18.99 4.40
CA SER A 51 -9.57 -18.59 4.45
C SER A 51 -8.82 -19.32 5.56
N GLU A 52 -7.59 -19.77 5.29
CA GLU A 52 -6.71 -20.38 6.29
C GLU A 52 -6.20 -19.37 7.35
N GLU A 53 -6.16 -18.08 7.01
CA GLU A 53 -5.72 -16.99 7.89
C GLU A 53 -6.65 -16.77 9.09
N GLU A 54 -6.13 -16.87 10.32
CA GLU A 54 -6.90 -16.65 11.56
C GLU A 54 -7.03 -15.18 11.98
N SER A 55 -6.26 -14.30 11.37
CA SER A 55 -6.32 -12.85 11.61
C SER A 55 -5.94 -12.08 10.35
N PHE A 56 -6.53 -10.92 10.16
CA PHE A 56 -6.34 -10.12 8.95
C PHE A 56 -5.87 -8.72 9.27
N SER A 57 -4.96 -8.22 8.43
CA SER A 57 -4.68 -6.79 8.35
C SER A 57 -5.87 -6.09 7.69
N ILE A 58 -6.28 -4.96 8.26
CA ILE A 58 -7.41 -4.18 7.74
C ILE A 58 -6.97 -2.76 7.42
N TRP A 59 -7.44 -2.22 6.31
CA TRP A 59 -7.35 -0.79 5.97
C TRP A 59 -8.71 -0.22 5.61
N GLY A 60 -8.83 1.11 5.52
CA GLY A 60 -10.11 1.77 5.27
C GLY A 60 -10.00 2.97 4.35
N TYR A 61 -11.07 3.27 3.63
CA TYR A 61 -11.21 4.51 2.87
C TYR A 61 -12.65 5.04 2.91
N SER A 62 -12.79 6.34 2.69
CA SER A 62 -14.07 7.04 2.74
C SER A 62 -14.84 6.92 1.41
N GLU A 63 -16.16 6.87 1.51
CA GLU A 63 -17.08 7.05 0.38
C GLU A 63 -17.00 8.43 -0.27
N ARG A 64 -16.40 9.40 0.42
CA ARG A 64 -16.16 10.74 -0.09
C ARG A 64 -14.87 10.85 -0.90
N ASP A 65 -14.05 9.79 -0.98
CA ASP A 65 -12.82 9.81 -1.77
C ASP A 65 -13.13 9.88 -3.28
N ASN A 66 -12.95 11.08 -3.84
CA ASN A 66 -13.26 11.35 -5.24
C ASN A 66 -12.37 10.57 -6.22
N ASN A 67 -11.18 10.14 -5.80
CA ASN A 67 -10.28 9.36 -6.65
C ASN A 67 -10.71 7.90 -6.74
N LEU A 68 -11.40 7.39 -5.71
CA LEU A 68 -11.85 6.00 -5.65
C LEU A 68 -13.31 5.78 -6.05
N LYS A 69 -14.18 6.82 -6.01
CA LYS A 69 -15.60 6.69 -6.37
C LYS A 69 -15.87 5.98 -7.71
N GLY A 70 -15.11 6.31 -8.75
CA GLY A 70 -15.28 5.71 -10.08
C GLY A 70 -14.43 4.47 -10.34
N ASN A 71 -13.44 4.19 -9.49
CA ASN A 71 -12.48 3.08 -9.65
C ASN A 71 -12.05 2.57 -8.28
N PRO A 72 -12.96 1.96 -7.49
CA PRO A 72 -12.61 1.49 -6.17
C PRO A 72 -11.69 0.26 -6.26
N PRO A 73 -10.87 0.00 -5.22
CA PRO A 73 -10.15 -1.26 -5.11
C PRO A 73 -11.11 -2.45 -5.07
N LYS A 74 -10.67 -3.60 -5.57
CA LYS A 74 -11.37 -4.88 -5.51
C LYS A 74 -10.40 -6.01 -5.15
N SER A 75 -10.94 -7.20 -4.90
CA SER A 75 -10.13 -8.38 -4.61
C SER A 75 -9.06 -8.62 -5.69
N GLY A 76 -7.84 -8.91 -5.25
CA GLY A 76 -6.66 -9.11 -6.09
C GLY A 76 -5.93 -7.84 -6.54
N ASP A 77 -6.46 -6.65 -6.23
CA ASP A 77 -5.73 -5.40 -6.46
C ASP A 77 -4.56 -5.25 -5.47
N ILE A 78 -3.53 -4.53 -5.88
CA ILE A 78 -2.33 -4.25 -5.10
C ILE A 78 -2.40 -2.82 -4.58
N ILE A 79 -2.02 -2.61 -3.33
CA ILE A 79 -1.98 -1.29 -2.71
C ILE A 79 -0.61 -1.06 -2.08
N PHE A 80 -0.02 0.09 -2.39
CA PHE A 80 1.07 0.64 -1.63
C PHE A 80 0.52 1.63 -0.60
N ILE A 81 0.81 1.42 0.68
CA ILE A 81 0.47 2.36 1.74
C ILE A 81 1.69 3.23 2.03
N THR A 82 1.55 4.55 1.91
CA THR A 82 2.66 5.50 2.01
C THR A 82 2.59 6.37 3.26
N LYS A 83 3.73 6.77 3.82
CA LYS A 83 3.83 7.78 4.87
C LYS A 83 5.04 8.67 4.59
N ASN A 84 4.89 9.98 4.80
CA ASN A 84 5.96 10.98 4.84
C ASN A 84 7.00 10.91 3.70
N ASN A 85 6.58 10.54 2.49
CA ASN A 85 7.44 10.34 1.31
C ASN A 85 8.20 9.01 1.25
N ALA A 86 7.63 7.92 1.78
CA ALA A 86 8.01 6.55 1.47
C ALA A 86 6.80 5.64 1.31
N ALA A 87 6.94 4.59 0.49
CA ALA A 87 6.07 3.42 0.56
C ALA A 87 6.50 2.55 1.74
N ILE A 88 5.52 2.16 2.56
CA ILE A 88 5.72 1.51 3.87
C ILE A 88 5.17 0.09 3.87
N TYR A 89 4.04 -0.12 3.20
CA TYR A 89 3.46 -1.45 3.05
C TYR A 89 3.10 -1.71 1.60
N LEU A 90 3.31 -2.94 1.17
CA LEU A 90 2.79 -3.52 -0.05
C LEU A 90 1.79 -4.60 0.36
N VAL A 91 0.56 -4.48 -0.11
CA VAL A 91 -0.53 -5.39 0.29
C VAL A 91 -1.35 -5.81 -0.91
N THR A 92 -1.97 -6.99 -0.81
CA THR A 92 -2.98 -7.46 -1.76
C THR A 92 -4.35 -7.37 -1.10
N VAL A 93 -5.34 -6.82 -1.80
CA VAL A 93 -6.73 -6.80 -1.33
C VAL A 93 -7.26 -8.23 -1.39
N PHE A 94 -7.61 -8.78 -0.23
CA PHE A 94 -8.35 -10.05 -0.16
C PHE A 94 -9.83 -9.80 -0.44
N LYS A 95 -10.43 -8.85 0.28
CA LYS A 95 -11.86 -8.54 0.18
C LYS A 95 -12.15 -7.08 0.52
N VAL A 96 -13.24 -6.55 -0.02
CA VAL A 96 -13.77 -5.22 0.31
C VAL A 96 -15.14 -5.40 0.93
N ILE A 97 -15.36 -4.85 2.12
CA ILE A 97 -16.61 -4.96 2.86
C ILE A 97 -17.09 -3.60 3.37
N GLU A 98 -18.38 -3.51 3.65
CA GLU A 98 -18.97 -2.44 4.45
C GLU A 98 -19.43 -3.06 5.77
N ALA A 99 -18.85 -2.62 6.89
CA ALA A 99 -19.23 -3.11 8.22
C ALA A 99 -19.05 -1.98 9.23
N LYS A 100 -20.13 -1.45 9.79
CA LYS A 100 -20.08 -0.30 10.73
C LYS A 100 -19.52 -0.72 12.08
N GLY A 101 -19.81 -1.94 12.49
CA GLY A 101 -19.30 -2.56 13.70
C GLY A 101 -17.80 -2.80 13.66
N LEU A 102 -17.10 -2.59 12.55
CA LEU A 102 -15.63 -2.56 12.51
C LEU A 102 -15.05 -1.17 12.78
N ASP A 103 -15.84 -0.10 12.83
CA ASP A 103 -15.32 1.26 13.00
C ASP A 103 -14.55 1.43 14.35
N TYR A 104 -14.85 0.62 15.37
CA TYR A 104 -14.17 0.66 16.68
C TYR A 104 -12.66 0.35 16.58
N ILE A 105 -12.23 -0.43 15.57
CA ILE A 105 -10.80 -0.74 15.39
C ILE A 105 -9.96 0.52 15.10
N TRP A 106 -10.64 1.60 14.71
CA TRP A 106 -10.05 2.93 14.48
C TRP A 106 -10.64 4.00 15.41
N ALA A 107 -10.95 3.65 16.65
CA ALA A 107 -11.53 4.56 17.64
C ALA A 107 -12.83 5.23 17.14
N ASP A 108 -13.74 4.39 16.62
CA ASP A 108 -15.08 4.77 16.12
C ASP A 108 -15.07 5.78 14.97
N ARG A 109 -14.02 5.77 14.15
CA ARG A 109 -13.94 6.60 12.93
C ARG A 109 -14.91 6.09 11.87
N LYS A 110 -16.11 6.65 11.85
CA LYS A 110 -17.20 6.33 10.90
C LYS A 110 -17.00 6.82 9.48
N SER A 111 -15.99 7.66 9.23
CA SER A 111 -15.75 8.26 7.91
C SER A 111 -15.13 7.29 6.90
N TRP A 112 -14.67 6.12 7.34
CA TRP A 112 -14.09 5.08 6.49
C TRP A 112 -15.10 3.96 6.26
N LYS A 113 -16.13 4.27 5.45
CA LYS A 113 -17.21 3.33 5.15
C LYS A 113 -16.72 1.99 4.62
N TYR A 114 -15.74 2.00 3.71
CA TYR A 114 -15.23 0.81 3.04
C TYR A 114 -14.00 0.26 3.76
N LYS A 115 -14.04 -1.03 4.07
CA LYS A 115 -12.96 -1.76 4.75
C LYS A 115 -12.32 -2.74 3.78
N LEU A 116 -11.00 -2.68 3.72
CA LEU A 116 -10.16 -3.53 2.91
C LEU A 116 -9.56 -4.60 3.84
N ILE A 117 -9.97 -5.85 3.64
CA ILE A 117 -9.30 -7.00 4.24
C ILE A 117 -8.11 -7.33 3.36
N LEU A 118 -6.92 -7.44 3.95
CA LEU A 118 -5.66 -7.53 3.23
C LEU A 118 -4.97 -8.88 3.47
N LYS A 119 -4.21 -9.32 2.47
CA LYS A 119 -3.31 -10.48 2.53
C LYS A 119 -1.98 -10.17 1.87
N ASN A 120 -1.00 -11.04 2.05
CA ASN A 120 0.37 -10.87 1.52
C ASN A 120 0.91 -9.49 1.92
N VAL A 121 0.85 -9.17 3.21
CA VAL A 121 1.20 -7.85 3.74
C VAL A 121 2.69 -7.83 4.01
N ILE A 122 3.41 -7.04 3.22
CA ILE A 122 4.86 -6.90 3.33
C ILE A 122 5.16 -5.48 3.78
N ARG A 123 5.89 -5.33 4.88
CA ARG A 123 6.50 -4.05 5.24
C ARG A 123 7.69 -3.83 4.32
N ILE A 124 7.62 -2.75 3.57
CA ILE A 124 8.66 -2.29 2.65
C ILE A 124 9.15 -0.91 3.07
N PHE A 125 10.29 -0.51 2.52
CA PHE A 125 10.77 0.86 2.65
C PHE A 125 11.34 1.32 1.31
N ILE A 126 10.55 2.12 0.59
CA ILE A 126 10.98 2.69 -0.70
C ILE A 126 10.82 4.21 -0.62
N PRO A 127 11.93 4.96 -0.47
CA PRO A 127 11.89 6.40 -0.27
C PRO A 127 11.62 7.18 -1.55
N TYR A 128 11.13 8.42 -1.39
CA TYR A 128 11.06 9.46 -2.41
C TYR A 128 11.12 10.88 -1.79
N PRO A 129 12.09 11.19 -0.91
CA PRO A 129 12.20 12.49 -0.27
C PRO A 129 12.30 13.62 -1.31
N VAL A 130 11.61 14.73 -1.04
CA VAL A 130 11.58 15.89 -1.96
C VAL A 130 12.38 17.03 -1.36
N GLY A 131 13.43 17.47 -2.06
CA GLY A 131 14.18 18.68 -1.71
C GLY A 131 15.00 18.58 -0.42
N VAL A 132 15.30 17.36 0.04
CA VAL A 132 16.09 17.10 1.25
C VAL A 132 17.07 15.96 1.01
N ASP A 133 18.21 16.01 1.71
CA ASP A 133 19.17 14.91 1.72
C ASP A 133 18.52 13.64 2.29
N ILE A 134 18.71 12.51 1.60
CA ILE A 134 18.05 11.25 1.95
C ILE A 134 18.53 10.70 3.29
N GLU A 135 19.80 10.88 3.67
CA GLU A 135 20.31 10.35 4.94
C GLU A 135 19.67 11.08 6.11
N LYS A 136 19.70 12.42 6.09
CA LYS A 136 19.03 13.25 7.10
C LYS A 136 17.54 12.98 7.16
N TRP A 137 16.89 12.78 6.01
CA TRP A 137 15.47 12.46 5.97
C TRP A 137 15.18 11.08 6.57
N CYS A 138 16.00 10.07 6.29
CA CYS A 138 15.88 8.73 6.86
C CYS A 138 16.05 8.74 8.39
N GLU A 139 17.01 9.50 8.92
CA GLU A 139 17.22 9.64 10.37
C GLU A 139 15.97 10.17 11.11
N MET A 140 15.18 11.03 10.46
CA MET A 140 13.95 11.59 11.02
C MET A 140 12.70 10.75 10.73
N HIS A 141 12.79 9.74 9.86
CA HIS A 141 11.63 9.02 9.37
C HIS A 141 11.33 7.78 10.22
N SER A 142 10.15 7.74 10.85
CA SER A 142 9.77 6.70 11.83
C SER A 142 9.76 5.26 11.31
N PHE A 143 9.69 5.05 9.99
CA PHE A 143 9.75 3.73 9.38
C PHE A 143 11.07 3.39 8.71
N ALA A 144 12.01 4.34 8.61
CA ALA A 144 13.28 4.08 7.95
C ALA A 144 14.08 3.04 8.75
N PRO A 145 14.61 2.00 8.10
CA PRO A 145 15.66 1.19 8.71
C PRO A 145 16.90 2.05 8.96
N SER A 146 17.82 1.56 9.79
CA SER A 146 19.11 2.22 10.00
C SER A 146 19.85 2.40 8.67
N LEU A 147 20.61 3.49 8.51
CA LEU A 147 21.37 3.77 7.28
C LEU A 147 22.30 2.61 6.86
N SER A 148 22.85 1.87 7.83
CA SER A 148 23.66 0.67 7.57
C SER A 148 22.90 -0.47 6.87
N LYS A 149 21.57 -0.52 6.98
CA LYS A 149 20.71 -1.54 6.35
C LYS A 149 20.15 -1.10 5.00
N ILE A 150 20.33 0.16 4.62
CA ILE A 150 19.76 0.76 3.41
C ILE A 150 20.84 1.44 2.56
N GLN A 151 22.05 0.86 2.55
CA GLN A 151 23.21 1.45 1.88
C GLN A 151 22.99 1.54 0.37
N ASN A 152 22.43 0.49 -0.24
CA ASN A 152 22.14 0.45 -1.66
C ASN A 152 20.95 1.36 -2.02
N ILE A 153 19.91 1.39 -1.19
CA ILE A 153 18.80 2.35 -1.36
C ILE A 153 19.33 3.78 -1.36
N ASN A 154 20.15 4.13 -0.37
CA ASN A 154 20.75 5.47 -0.24
C ASN A 154 21.61 5.81 -1.45
N LYS A 155 22.50 4.90 -1.86
CA LYS A 155 23.35 5.06 -3.04
C LYS A 155 22.54 5.30 -4.30
N ILE A 156 21.58 4.43 -4.61
CA ILE A 156 20.75 4.52 -5.82
C ILE A 156 19.95 5.82 -5.86
N TYR A 157 19.44 6.26 -4.71
CA TYR A 157 18.72 7.52 -4.64
C TYR A 157 19.65 8.73 -4.85
N LYS A 158 20.86 8.73 -4.27
CA LYS A 158 21.84 9.80 -4.47
C LYS A 158 22.36 9.87 -5.90
N ASP A 159 22.59 8.71 -6.52
CA ASP A 159 23.20 8.63 -7.85
C ASP A 159 22.18 8.91 -8.98
N SER A 160 20.90 8.59 -8.77
CA SER A 160 19.91 8.60 -9.86
C SER A 160 18.50 8.98 -9.44
N GLU A 161 18.28 9.38 -8.18
CA GLU A 161 16.98 9.70 -7.59
C GLU A 161 15.93 8.57 -7.72
N ILE A 162 16.39 7.33 -7.98
CA ILE A 162 15.50 6.19 -8.18
C ILE A 162 14.89 5.79 -6.83
N GLY A 163 13.57 5.84 -6.78
CA GLY A 163 12.78 5.60 -5.58
C GLY A 163 11.32 5.31 -5.93
N PHE A 164 10.40 5.44 -4.97
CA PHE A 164 9.04 4.93 -5.15
C PHE A 164 8.30 5.57 -6.34
N ARG A 165 8.58 6.85 -6.63
CA ARG A 165 7.99 7.57 -7.78
C ARG A 165 8.40 7.01 -9.13
N HIS A 166 9.57 6.39 -9.23
CA HIS A 166 10.02 5.70 -10.43
C HIS A 166 9.19 4.43 -10.67
N ILE A 167 8.90 3.69 -9.60
CA ILE A 167 8.10 2.46 -9.63
C ILE A 167 6.67 2.75 -10.13
N ILE A 168 6.04 3.84 -9.66
CA ILE A 168 4.64 4.17 -9.97
C ILE A 168 4.45 5.16 -11.13
N GLY A 169 5.50 5.49 -11.90
CA GLY A 169 5.41 6.41 -13.04
C GLY A 169 4.92 7.80 -12.67
N ARG A 170 5.62 8.44 -11.72
CA ARG A 170 5.33 9.80 -11.24
C ARG A 170 6.60 10.62 -11.02
N GLN A 171 7.63 10.40 -11.84
CA GLN A 171 8.94 11.05 -11.69
C GLN A 171 8.83 12.59 -11.74
N LEU A 172 7.99 13.12 -12.63
CA LEU A 172 7.84 14.56 -12.85
C LEU A 172 6.92 15.28 -11.84
N LYS A 173 6.27 14.56 -10.92
CA LYS A 173 5.40 15.19 -9.93
C LYS A 173 6.23 15.71 -8.77
N THR A 174 5.82 16.80 -8.12
CA THR A 174 6.43 17.34 -6.91
C THR A 174 5.44 17.22 -5.74
N GLY A 175 5.94 17.22 -4.49
CA GLY A 175 5.11 17.18 -3.27
C GLY A 175 4.71 15.78 -2.79
N ALA A 176 4.13 15.68 -1.59
CA ALA A 176 3.74 14.39 -1.02
C ALA A 176 2.54 13.76 -1.77
N ILE A 177 2.50 12.43 -1.83
CA ILE A 177 1.31 11.71 -2.30
C ILE A 177 0.23 11.83 -1.23
N GLN A 178 -0.89 12.47 -1.57
CA GLN A 178 -2.01 12.72 -0.66
C GLN A 178 -3.24 11.89 -1.07
N GLY A 179 -3.96 11.37 -0.09
CA GLY A 179 -5.18 10.58 -0.30
C GLY A 179 -4.93 9.21 -0.93
N ALA A 180 -5.97 8.66 -1.56
CA ALA A 180 -5.87 7.44 -2.35
C ALA A 180 -5.85 7.74 -3.85
N LEU A 181 -5.16 6.92 -4.63
CA LEU A 181 -5.16 7.01 -6.09
C LEU A 181 -5.00 5.64 -6.75
N LYS A 182 -5.70 5.45 -7.87
CA LYS A 182 -5.38 4.40 -8.82
C LYS A 182 -4.17 4.83 -9.66
N ILE A 183 -3.18 3.94 -9.77
CA ILE A 183 -2.01 4.19 -10.61
C ILE A 183 -2.38 3.99 -12.08
N LYS A 184 -1.98 4.98 -12.88
CA LYS A 184 -1.97 4.93 -14.34
C LYS A 184 -0.61 5.46 -14.77
N ILE A 185 0.18 4.65 -15.46
CA ILE A 185 1.52 5.05 -15.89
C ILE A 185 1.35 5.91 -17.15
N PRO A 186 1.74 7.20 -17.12
CA PRO A 186 1.67 8.03 -18.31
C PRO A 186 2.55 7.49 -19.43
N GLU A 187 2.13 7.63 -20.69
CA GLU A 187 2.91 7.15 -21.84
C GLU A 187 4.32 7.74 -21.92
N TYR A 188 4.53 8.96 -21.44
CA TYR A 188 5.87 9.57 -21.38
C TYR A 188 6.77 8.95 -20.31
N ASP A 189 6.20 8.36 -19.26
CA ASP A 189 6.95 7.68 -18.20
C ASP A 189 7.22 6.20 -18.51
N LYS A 190 6.65 5.66 -19.61
CA LYS A 190 6.86 4.28 -20.05
C LYS A 190 8.15 4.13 -20.85
N THR A 191 8.92 3.08 -20.57
CA THR A 191 10.09 2.70 -21.36
C THR A 191 9.69 2.18 -22.73
N LYS A 192 10.64 2.07 -23.65
CA LYS A 192 10.39 1.51 -24.99
C LYS A 192 9.90 0.05 -24.90
N GLU A 193 10.55 -0.75 -24.07
CA GLU A 193 10.20 -2.16 -23.85
C GLU A 193 8.77 -2.31 -23.32
N GLU A 194 8.38 -1.51 -22.31
CA GLU A 194 7.02 -1.55 -21.74
C GLU A 194 5.94 -1.23 -22.79
N LYS A 195 6.25 -0.32 -23.73
CA LYS A 195 5.38 0.04 -24.86
C LYS A 195 5.31 -1.06 -25.90
N ASP A 196 6.46 -1.59 -26.32
CA ASP A 196 6.58 -2.62 -27.34
C ASP A 196 5.86 -3.91 -26.89
N MET A 197 5.98 -4.26 -25.61
CA MET A 197 5.29 -5.39 -24.98
C MET A 197 3.83 -5.11 -24.61
N LYS A 198 3.35 -3.87 -24.78
CA LYS A 198 1.99 -3.41 -24.41
C LYS A 198 1.62 -3.78 -22.98
N MET A 199 2.56 -3.61 -22.05
CA MET A 199 2.36 -3.97 -20.65
C MET A 199 1.26 -3.12 -20.01
N LYS A 200 0.44 -3.74 -19.18
CA LYS A 200 -0.55 -3.04 -18.35
C LYS A 200 0.18 -2.31 -17.21
N ASP A 201 -0.45 -1.26 -16.66
CA ASP A 201 0.12 -0.48 -15.56
C ASP A 201 0.56 -1.33 -14.37
N ILE A 202 -0.20 -2.38 -14.02
CA ILE A 202 0.18 -3.32 -12.95
C ILE A 202 1.44 -4.12 -13.29
N GLU A 203 1.58 -4.57 -14.53
CA GLU A 203 2.75 -5.35 -14.98
C GLU A 203 3.99 -4.45 -14.98
N ILE A 204 3.84 -3.19 -15.39
CA ILE A 204 4.89 -2.17 -15.35
C ILE A 204 5.34 -1.93 -13.90
N VAL A 205 4.39 -1.64 -12.99
CA VAL A 205 4.72 -1.36 -11.59
C VAL A 205 5.43 -2.54 -10.94
N LEU A 206 4.95 -3.77 -11.16
CA LEU A 206 5.57 -4.96 -10.58
C LEU A 206 6.94 -5.25 -11.17
N SER A 207 7.13 -5.08 -12.48
CA SER A 207 8.43 -5.22 -13.13
C SER A 207 9.44 -4.20 -12.58
N ARG A 208 9.03 -2.94 -12.43
CA ARG A 208 9.87 -1.90 -11.84
C ARG A 208 10.18 -2.14 -10.37
N LEU A 209 9.21 -2.65 -9.60
CA LEU A 209 9.41 -3.03 -8.21
C LEU A 209 10.44 -4.17 -8.11
N ASP A 210 10.31 -5.21 -8.93
CA ASP A 210 11.24 -6.33 -8.99
C ASP A 210 12.66 -5.86 -9.34
N ALA A 211 12.80 -5.03 -10.38
CA ALA A 211 14.07 -4.41 -10.73
C ALA A 211 14.64 -3.57 -9.58
N TYR A 212 13.80 -2.79 -8.89
CA TYR A 212 14.22 -2.00 -7.73
C TYR A 212 14.70 -2.88 -6.56
N CYS A 213 14.00 -3.98 -6.28
CA CYS A 213 14.43 -4.98 -5.29
C CYS A 213 15.80 -5.56 -5.66
N GLY A 214 16.00 -5.94 -6.93
CA GLY A 214 17.30 -6.43 -7.41
C GLY A 214 18.42 -5.40 -7.26
N LEU A 215 18.18 -4.16 -7.70
CA LEU A 215 19.15 -3.06 -7.60
C LEU A 215 19.53 -2.74 -6.14
N THR A 216 18.56 -2.80 -5.23
CA THR A 216 18.77 -2.51 -3.81
C THR A 216 19.20 -3.73 -2.99
N HIS A 217 19.50 -4.87 -3.63
CA HIS A 217 19.83 -6.12 -2.95
C HIS A 217 18.77 -6.51 -1.89
N PHE A 218 17.50 -6.26 -2.20
CA PHE A 218 16.34 -6.52 -1.34
C PHE A 218 16.32 -5.75 -0.01
N GLU A 219 17.16 -4.73 0.18
CA GLU A 219 17.13 -3.85 1.37
C GLU A 219 15.77 -3.16 1.58
N CYS A 220 14.99 -3.02 0.51
CA CYS A 220 13.67 -2.41 0.54
C CYS A 220 12.59 -3.31 1.17
N ILE A 221 12.85 -4.61 1.34
CA ILE A 221 11.95 -5.55 2.01
C ILE A 221 12.35 -5.61 3.49
N VAL A 222 11.46 -5.13 4.36
CA VAL A 222 11.75 -5.05 5.80
C VAL A 222 11.34 -6.33 6.52
N LYS A 223 10.09 -6.77 6.32
CA LYS A 223 9.53 -8.02 6.86
C LYS A 223 8.18 -8.36 6.25
N GLU A 224 7.78 -9.61 6.37
CA GLU A 224 6.37 -10.00 6.29
C GLU A 224 5.63 -9.63 7.59
N VAL A 225 4.36 -9.26 7.48
CA VAL A 225 3.50 -8.79 8.59
C VAL A 225 2.41 -9.81 8.88
#